data_AF-A0A1G8LUX5-F1
#
_entry.id   AF-A0A1G8LUX5-F1
#
_cell.length_a   1.000
_cell.length_b   1.000
_cell.length_c   1.000
_cell.angle_alpha   90.00
_cell.angle_beta   90.00
_cell.angle_gamma   90.00
#
_symmetry.space_group_name_H-M   'P 1'
#
loop_
_entity.id
_entity.type
_entity.pdbx_description
1 polymer ?
#
loop_
_entity_poly.entity_id
_entity_poly.type
_entity_poly.pdbx_seq_one_letter_code
_entity_poly.pdbx_strand_id
1 'polypeptide(L)'
;MRDQIDVLPELAREGIPVVLTGDFNSPSHLDWTRAVADAREDVPFAVNWPVSAALAKAGLHDTYREAHSDPVAVAGFTWTPGGPETDAHEVYDRIDWVLRAGPSRTIDSTVVGETGGANVGVGLSPYPTDHRGVVSTLDVEPAVPPVLAAPATRAVTVGRALPVTFHGSGERGERVALLDRRGRTVAEQPTGKAVDGTVTLPTKGMREGAYDVVLSTSGGRTLSKAPVWLYPKGEPARVSVGRNRYRVGEPIDVSWSNAPGMGLDWISVFACPKDGCEPTSGYLVYTYTGSRIEGHGTIGPRSIGAADSWPLPPGRYVVRLLPDDGLVSVADSRVFTVS
;
A
#
# COMPACT_ATOMS: atom_id res chain seq x y z
N MET A 1 0.33 14.65 0.29
CA MET A 1 0.56 13.41 -0.47
C MET A 1 1.00 13.85 -1.86
N ARG A 2 2.09 13.30 -2.41
CA ARG A 2 2.45 13.58 -3.82
C ARG A 2 1.57 12.70 -4.71
N ASP A 3 1.15 13.21 -5.85
CA ASP A 3 0.33 12.46 -6.79
C ASP A 3 1.17 11.34 -7.43
N GLN A 4 0.56 10.17 -7.68
CA GLN A 4 1.28 9.02 -8.24
C GLN A 4 1.82 9.30 -9.64
N ILE A 5 1.12 10.16 -10.39
CA ILE A 5 1.56 10.60 -11.72
C ILE A 5 2.89 11.39 -11.68
N ASP A 6 3.26 11.95 -10.54
CA ASP A 6 4.55 12.62 -10.34
C ASP A 6 5.61 11.67 -9.77
N VAL A 7 5.22 10.78 -8.85
CA VAL A 7 6.14 9.87 -8.14
C VAL A 7 6.66 8.75 -9.05
N LEU A 8 5.77 8.10 -9.79
CA LEU A 8 6.13 6.92 -10.59
C LEU A 8 7.17 7.22 -11.68
N PRO A 9 7.06 8.32 -12.44
CA PRO A 9 8.10 8.70 -13.41
C PRO A 9 9.43 9.10 -12.78
N GLU A 10 9.44 9.60 -11.54
CA GLU A 10 10.67 9.88 -10.80
C GLU A 10 11.42 8.59 -10.48
N LEU A 11 10.73 7.60 -9.92
CA LEU A 11 11.30 6.27 -9.63
C LEU A 11 11.85 5.60 -10.90
N ALA A 12 11.09 5.66 -12.00
CA ALA A 12 11.54 5.13 -13.29
C ALA A 12 12.86 5.78 -13.77
N ARG A 13 13.01 7.10 -13.60
CA ARG A 13 14.25 7.84 -13.94
C ARG A 13 15.42 7.52 -13.01
N GLU A 14 15.14 7.06 -11.79
CA GLU A 14 16.15 6.56 -10.85
C GLU A 14 16.58 5.11 -11.12
N GLY A 15 16.09 4.50 -12.22
CA GLY A 15 16.41 3.13 -12.58
C GLY A 15 15.60 2.09 -11.82
N ILE A 16 14.49 2.48 -11.20
CA ILE A 16 13.58 1.56 -10.54
C ILE A 16 12.52 1.11 -11.55
N PRO A 17 12.37 -0.20 -11.81
CA PRO A 17 11.29 -0.68 -12.68
C PRO A 17 9.94 -0.42 -12.01
N VAL A 18 9.01 0.15 -12.78
CA VAL A 18 7.69 0.56 -12.28
C VAL A 18 6.61 -0.19 -13.05
N VAL A 19 5.62 -0.69 -12.31
CA VAL A 19 4.37 -1.24 -12.83
C VAL A 19 3.21 -0.53 -12.15
N LEU A 20 2.30 0.02 -12.93
CA LEU A 20 1.02 0.57 -12.48
C LEU A 20 -0.10 -0.26 -13.10
N THR A 21 -1.02 -0.78 -12.29
CA THR A 21 -2.08 -1.68 -12.75
C THR A 21 -3.39 -1.40 -12.04
N GLY A 22 -4.49 -1.78 -12.68
CA GLY A 22 -5.83 -1.76 -12.09
C GLY A 22 -6.90 -1.38 -13.10
N ASP A 23 -8.12 -1.24 -12.60
CA ASP A 23 -9.25 -0.62 -13.30
C ASP A 23 -9.14 0.91 -13.23
N PHE A 24 -8.99 1.55 -14.37
CA PHE A 24 -8.88 3.01 -14.48
C PHE A 24 -10.23 3.70 -14.69
N ASN A 25 -11.33 2.94 -14.86
CA ASN A 25 -12.67 3.45 -15.21
C ASN A 25 -12.64 4.46 -16.38
N SER A 26 -11.68 4.31 -17.28
CA SER A 26 -11.45 5.18 -18.41
C SER A 26 -10.90 4.34 -19.55
N PRO A 27 -11.36 4.56 -20.80
CA PRO A 27 -10.73 3.94 -21.95
C PRO A 27 -9.39 4.60 -22.32
N SER A 28 -8.68 3.99 -23.26
CA SER A 28 -7.36 4.45 -23.71
C SER A 28 -7.43 5.35 -24.95
N HIS A 29 -6.60 6.38 -25.00
CA HIS A 29 -6.33 7.18 -26.20
C HIS A 29 -5.76 6.33 -27.36
N LEU A 30 -5.22 5.14 -27.05
CA LEU A 30 -4.76 4.16 -28.04
C LEU A 30 -5.87 3.26 -28.56
N ASP A 31 -7.03 3.22 -27.87
CA ASP A 31 -8.18 2.37 -28.24
C ASP A 31 -9.28 3.19 -28.93
N TRP A 32 -9.46 4.45 -28.52
CA TRP A 32 -10.44 5.36 -29.13
C TRP A 32 -9.81 6.19 -30.25
N THR A 33 -9.26 5.50 -31.24
CA THR A 33 -8.64 6.11 -32.42
C THR A 33 -9.64 6.28 -33.55
N ARG A 34 -9.28 7.07 -34.57
CA ARG A 34 -10.11 7.21 -35.77
C ARG A 34 -10.30 5.87 -36.50
N ALA A 35 -9.26 5.03 -36.57
CA ALA A 35 -9.36 3.73 -37.20
C ALA A 35 -10.37 2.80 -36.49
N VAL A 36 -10.43 2.88 -35.16
CA VAL A 36 -11.42 2.13 -34.37
C VAL A 36 -12.82 2.72 -34.58
N ALA A 37 -12.97 4.04 -34.58
CA ALA A 37 -14.27 4.68 -34.86
C ALA A 37 -14.80 4.38 -36.26
N ASP A 38 -13.92 4.25 -37.25
CA ASP A 38 -14.29 3.84 -38.62
C ASP A 38 -14.67 2.34 -38.70
N ALA A 39 -14.21 1.52 -37.74
CA ALA A 39 -14.41 0.05 -37.72
C ALA A 39 -15.52 -0.42 -36.75
N ARG A 40 -15.93 0.41 -35.79
CA ARG A 40 -16.86 0.06 -34.70
C ARG A 40 -17.99 1.08 -34.59
N GLU A 41 -19.24 0.63 -34.75
CA GLU A 41 -20.42 1.50 -34.65
C GLU A 41 -20.64 2.08 -33.24
N ASP A 42 -20.21 1.37 -32.21
CA ASP A 42 -20.30 1.78 -30.81
C ASP A 42 -19.22 2.78 -30.37
N VAL A 43 -18.26 3.09 -31.25
CA VAL A 43 -17.23 4.12 -31.06
C VAL A 43 -17.47 5.24 -32.08
N PRO A 44 -18.39 6.19 -31.83
CA PRO A 44 -18.85 7.14 -32.85
C PRO A 44 -17.81 8.20 -33.24
N PHE A 45 -16.77 8.40 -32.44
CA PHE A 45 -15.68 9.33 -32.72
C PHE A 45 -14.41 8.97 -31.94
N ALA A 46 -13.27 9.41 -32.46
CA ALA A 46 -11.99 9.30 -31.76
C ALA A 46 -11.97 10.21 -30.52
N VAL A 47 -11.41 9.71 -29.41
CA VAL A 47 -11.28 10.45 -28.15
C VAL A 47 -9.85 10.31 -27.63
N ASN A 48 -9.19 11.44 -27.42
CA ASN A 48 -7.92 11.48 -26.71
C ASN A 48 -8.17 11.47 -25.20
N TRP A 49 -8.43 10.28 -24.64
CA TRP A 49 -8.78 10.11 -23.24
C TRP A 49 -7.72 10.70 -22.31
N PRO A 50 -8.08 11.66 -21.43
CA PRO A 50 -7.10 12.47 -20.71
C PRO A 50 -6.26 11.65 -19.71
N VAL A 51 -6.84 10.62 -19.08
CA VAL A 51 -6.16 9.77 -18.10
C VAL A 51 -5.01 9.00 -18.76
N SER A 52 -5.33 8.21 -19.79
CA SER A 52 -4.30 7.43 -20.52
C SER A 52 -3.29 8.32 -21.23
N ALA A 53 -3.72 9.45 -21.81
CA ALA A 53 -2.80 10.40 -22.46
C ALA A 53 -1.83 11.04 -21.46
N ALA A 54 -2.30 11.38 -20.25
CA ALA A 54 -1.45 11.92 -19.20
C ALA A 54 -0.43 10.89 -18.69
N LEU A 55 -0.84 9.63 -18.50
CA LEU A 55 0.06 8.54 -18.09
C LEU A 55 1.12 8.24 -19.16
N ALA A 56 0.73 8.22 -20.45
CA ALA A 56 1.67 8.07 -21.55
C ALA A 56 2.68 9.23 -21.60
N LYS A 57 2.21 10.47 -21.44
CA LYS A 57 3.07 11.66 -21.35
C LYS A 57 4.02 11.61 -20.16
N ALA A 58 3.60 11.00 -19.06
CA ALA A 58 4.41 10.76 -17.87
C ALA A 58 5.47 9.65 -18.07
N GLY A 59 5.48 8.98 -19.23
CA GLY A 59 6.46 7.94 -19.57
C GLY A 59 6.05 6.52 -19.17
N LEU A 60 4.77 6.31 -18.85
CA LEU A 60 4.22 4.98 -18.68
C LEU A 60 3.77 4.41 -20.03
N HIS A 61 4.06 3.14 -20.25
CA HIS A 61 3.78 2.45 -21.50
C HIS A 61 2.75 1.33 -21.27
N ASP A 62 1.74 1.28 -22.14
CA ASP A 62 0.67 0.29 -22.09
C ASP A 62 1.15 -1.07 -22.63
N THR A 63 1.34 -2.04 -21.74
CA THR A 63 1.90 -3.36 -22.09
C THR A 63 1.01 -4.11 -23.09
N TYR A 64 -0.31 -3.92 -23.02
CA TYR A 64 -1.23 -4.58 -23.95
C TYR A 64 -1.05 -4.04 -25.37
N ARG A 65 -0.89 -2.72 -25.54
CA ARG A 65 -0.66 -2.11 -26.85
C ARG A 65 0.77 -2.27 -27.35
N GLU A 66 1.73 -2.51 -26.46
CA GLU A 66 3.07 -2.94 -26.87
C GLU A 66 3.07 -4.36 -27.46
N ALA A 67 2.28 -5.28 -26.89
CA ALA A 67 2.12 -6.64 -27.42
C ALA A 67 1.18 -6.70 -28.63
N HIS A 68 0.11 -5.89 -28.64
CA HIS A 68 -0.98 -5.89 -29.62
C HIS A 68 -1.23 -4.48 -30.16
N SER A 69 -0.34 -4.02 -31.04
CA SER A 69 -0.34 -2.63 -31.52
C SER A 69 -1.57 -2.20 -32.33
N ASP A 70 -2.33 -3.14 -32.88
CA ASP A 70 -3.54 -2.86 -33.67
C ASP A 70 -4.80 -2.99 -32.80
N PRO A 71 -5.44 -1.86 -32.41
CA PRO A 71 -6.64 -1.87 -31.58
C PRO A 71 -7.91 -2.32 -32.31
N VAL A 72 -7.89 -2.37 -33.66
CA VAL A 72 -9.01 -2.91 -34.45
C VAL A 72 -8.93 -4.42 -34.51
N ALA A 73 -7.75 -4.98 -34.77
CA ALA A 73 -7.58 -6.43 -34.92
C ALA A 73 -7.62 -7.17 -33.57
N VAL A 74 -7.05 -6.56 -32.52
CA VAL A 74 -6.96 -7.16 -31.19
C VAL A 74 -7.36 -6.11 -30.16
N ALA A 75 -8.67 -5.96 -29.96
CA ALA A 75 -9.23 -4.91 -29.11
C ALA A 75 -8.93 -5.16 -27.62
N GLY A 76 -9.11 -6.40 -27.16
CA GLY A 76 -8.76 -6.79 -25.79
C GLY A 76 -9.66 -6.21 -24.71
N PHE A 77 -10.98 -6.16 -24.96
CA PHE A 77 -11.93 -5.59 -23.99
C PHE A 77 -11.84 -6.29 -22.64
N THR A 78 -11.76 -5.47 -21.60
CA THR A 78 -11.72 -5.93 -20.22
C THR A 78 -13.08 -5.77 -19.54
N TRP A 79 -13.99 -4.99 -20.12
CA TRP A 79 -15.31 -4.71 -19.56
C TRP A 79 -16.37 -4.62 -20.68
N THR A 80 -17.58 -5.20 -20.58
CA THR A 80 -18.16 -6.08 -19.53
C THR A 80 -18.35 -7.54 -19.99
N PRO A 81 -17.35 -8.43 -19.88
CA PRO A 81 -17.63 -9.86 -19.99
C PRO A 81 -18.53 -10.34 -18.84
N GLY A 82 -19.74 -10.83 -19.10
CA GLY A 82 -20.49 -11.66 -18.15
C GLY A 82 -21.79 -11.13 -17.50
N GLY A 83 -22.41 -10.01 -17.94
CA GLY A 83 -23.87 -9.79 -17.73
C GLY A 83 -24.39 -8.34 -17.61
N PRO A 84 -25.74 -8.09 -17.68
CA PRO A 84 -26.65 -8.61 -18.69
C PRO A 84 -26.28 -7.97 -20.04
N GLU A 85 -25.65 -8.76 -20.91
CA GLU A 85 -25.13 -8.38 -22.23
C GLU A 85 -26.23 -8.14 -23.28
N THR A 86 -27.33 -7.51 -22.88
CA THR A 86 -28.44 -7.13 -23.75
C THR A 86 -28.73 -5.63 -23.70
N ASP A 87 -28.00 -4.86 -22.88
CA ASP A 87 -28.14 -3.42 -22.92
C ASP A 87 -27.40 -2.86 -24.13
N ALA A 88 -28.18 -2.46 -25.14
CA ALA A 88 -27.69 -1.81 -26.35
C ALA A 88 -27.06 -0.43 -26.08
N HIS A 89 -27.09 0.05 -24.83
CA HIS A 89 -26.46 1.28 -24.39
C HIS A 89 -25.11 1.09 -23.70
N GLU A 90 -24.63 -0.15 -23.54
CA GLU A 90 -23.33 -0.40 -22.93
C GLU A 90 -22.18 -0.33 -23.93
N VAL A 91 -21.03 0.18 -23.50
CA VAL A 91 -19.84 0.32 -24.35
C VAL A 91 -18.77 -0.68 -23.90
N TYR A 92 -18.33 -1.53 -24.83
CA TYR A 92 -17.25 -2.48 -24.57
C TYR A 92 -15.89 -1.80 -24.65
N ASP A 93 -15.16 -1.79 -23.55
CA ASP A 93 -13.90 -1.07 -23.43
C ASP A 93 -12.81 -1.88 -22.72
N ARG A 94 -11.58 -1.44 -22.98
CA ARG A 94 -10.40 -1.87 -22.23
C ARG A 94 -10.06 -0.77 -21.24
N ILE A 95 -10.52 -0.95 -20.01
CA ILE A 95 -10.34 0.00 -18.88
C ILE A 95 -9.40 -0.54 -17.81
N ASP A 96 -9.05 -1.82 -17.88
CA ASP A 96 -8.07 -2.46 -17.01
C ASP A 96 -6.72 -2.49 -17.71
N TRP A 97 -5.71 -1.84 -17.14
CA TRP A 97 -4.39 -1.73 -17.77
C TRP A 97 -3.29 -2.27 -16.89
N VAL A 98 -2.25 -2.77 -17.54
CA VAL A 98 -0.92 -2.93 -16.95
C VAL A 98 -0.01 -1.95 -17.68
N LEU A 99 0.55 -1.00 -16.96
CA LEU A 99 1.44 0.02 -17.49
C LEU A 99 2.84 -0.17 -16.91
N ARG A 100 3.88 -0.05 -17.76
CA ARG A 100 5.28 -0.22 -17.37
C ARG A 100 6.11 1.04 -17.59
N ALA A 101 7.11 1.27 -16.75
CA ALA A 101 8.14 2.28 -16.92
C ALA A 101 9.48 1.83 -16.29
N GLY A 102 10.55 2.61 -16.51
CA GLY A 102 11.89 2.28 -16.03
C GLY A 102 12.53 1.14 -16.82
N PRO A 103 13.55 0.46 -16.27
CA PRO A 103 14.30 -0.58 -16.97
C PRO A 103 13.51 -1.91 -17.02
N SER A 104 12.47 -1.90 -17.84
CA SER A 104 11.60 -3.05 -18.11
C SER A 104 11.16 -3.07 -19.56
N ARG A 105 10.87 -4.27 -20.08
CA ARG A 105 10.39 -4.52 -21.44
C ARG A 105 9.22 -5.49 -21.41
N THR A 106 8.15 -5.16 -22.13
CA THR A 106 7.03 -6.08 -22.35
C THR A 106 7.44 -7.24 -23.24
N ILE A 107 7.20 -8.46 -22.78
CA ILE A 107 7.41 -9.71 -23.54
C ILE A 107 6.10 -10.22 -24.11
N ASP A 108 5.04 -10.19 -23.30
CA ASP A 108 3.69 -10.59 -23.69
C ASP A 108 2.65 -9.86 -22.83
N SER A 109 1.43 -9.74 -23.34
CA SER A 109 0.28 -9.27 -22.57
C SER A 109 -0.99 -9.91 -23.12
N THR A 110 -1.77 -10.56 -22.25
CA THR A 110 -2.97 -11.29 -22.63
C THR A 110 -4.13 -10.98 -21.70
N VAL A 111 -5.34 -11.12 -22.24
CA VAL A 111 -6.58 -11.06 -21.46
C VAL A 111 -6.89 -12.42 -20.85
N VAL A 112 -7.30 -12.41 -19.58
CA VAL A 112 -7.86 -13.53 -18.82
C VAL A 112 -9.36 -13.31 -18.74
N GLY A 113 -10.14 -14.27 -19.21
CA GLY A 113 -11.58 -14.09 -19.40
C GLY A 113 -12.33 -15.39 -19.44
N GLU A 114 -13.57 -15.32 -19.86
CA GLU A 114 -14.39 -16.48 -20.14
C GLU A 114 -13.81 -17.35 -21.26
N THR A 115 -13.84 -18.67 -21.08
CA THR A 115 -13.36 -19.64 -22.10
C THR A 115 -14.07 -19.44 -23.44
N GLY A 116 -13.30 -19.19 -24.49
CA GLY A 116 -13.81 -18.97 -25.86
C GLY A 116 -14.14 -17.50 -26.18
N GLY A 117 -13.93 -16.58 -25.24
CA GLY A 117 -14.09 -15.14 -25.44
C GLY A 117 -13.16 -14.54 -26.50
N ALA A 118 -13.60 -13.47 -27.15
CA ALA A 118 -12.79 -12.75 -28.13
C ALA A 118 -11.54 -12.15 -27.47
N ASN A 119 -10.37 -12.35 -28.09
CA ASN A 119 -9.06 -11.93 -27.61
C ASN A 119 -8.66 -12.45 -26.20
N VAL A 120 -9.39 -13.44 -25.65
CA VAL A 120 -9.04 -14.09 -24.39
C VAL A 120 -7.96 -15.15 -24.64
N GLY A 121 -6.75 -14.94 -24.12
CA GLY A 121 -5.67 -15.92 -24.20
C GLY A 121 -5.66 -16.92 -23.04
N VAL A 122 -6.26 -16.57 -21.90
CA VAL A 122 -6.42 -17.49 -20.75
C VAL A 122 -7.90 -17.58 -20.39
N GLY A 123 -8.53 -18.69 -20.79
CA GLY A 123 -9.94 -18.95 -20.54
C GLY A 123 -10.22 -19.60 -19.19
N LEU A 124 -11.27 -19.12 -18.50
CA LEU A 124 -11.80 -19.69 -17.27
C LEU A 124 -13.32 -19.93 -17.40
N SER A 125 -13.83 -20.96 -16.71
CA SER A 125 -15.25 -21.28 -16.68
C SER A 125 -15.65 -21.96 -15.36
N PRO A 126 -16.70 -21.48 -14.66
CA PRO A 126 -17.42 -20.23 -14.92
C PRO A 126 -16.51 -19.00 -14.71
N TYR A 127 -16.73 -17.93 -15.48
CA TYR A 127 -16.01 -16.68 -15.27
C TYR A 127 -16.64 -15.90 -14.09
N PRO A 128 -15.87 -15.45 -13.09
CA PRO A 128 -16.44 -15.03 -11.80
C PRO A 128 -16.70 -13.52 -11.67
N THR A 129 -16.44 -12.71 -12.70
CA THR A 129 -16.47 -11.25 -12.63
C THR A 129 -16.94 -10.66 -13.96
N ASP A 130 -17.48 -9.45 -13.88
CA ASP A 130 -17.80 -8.51 -14.95
C ASP A 130 -16.57 -7.85 -15.60
N HIS A 131 -15.37 -8.05 -15.05
CA HIS A 131 -14.10 -7.61 -15.62
C HIS A 131 -13.22 -8.79 -16.03
N ARG A 132 -12.71 -8.77 -17.25
CA ARG A 132 -11.61 -9.59 -17.75
C ARG A 132 -10.29 -9.10 -17.14
N GLY A 133 -9.48 -10.01 -16.61
CA GLY A 133 -8.15 -9.67 -16.11
C GLY A 133 -7.15 -9.40 -17.24
N VAL A 134 -6.07 -8.67 -16.94
CA VAL A 134 -4.93 -8.49 -17.84
C VAL A 134 -3.68 -9.07 -17.18
N VAL A 135 -2.97 -9.94 -17.91
CA VAL A 135 -1.70 -10.52 -17.46
C VAL A 135 -0.61 -10.14 -18.43
N SER A 136 0.40 -9.44 -17.95
CA SER A 136 1.58 -9.09 -18.73
C SER A 136 2.83 -9.80 -18.20
N THR A 137 3.64 -10.30 -19.13
CA THR A 137 4.98 -10.82 -18.84
C THR A 137 6.00 -9.74 -19.17
N LEU A 138 6.83 -9.37 -18.18
CA LEU A 138 7.86 -8.36 -18.31
C LEU A 138 9.24 -8.98 -18.10
N ASP A 139 10.19 -8.55 -18.93
CA ASP A 139 11.62 -8.68 -18.66
C ASP A 139 12.07 -7.42 -17.90
N VAL A 140 12.70 -7.59 -16.74
CA VAL A 140 12.94 -6.51 -15.77
C VAL A 140 14.38 -6.54 -15.30
N GLU A 141 15.03 -5.38 -15.31
CA GLU A 141 16.29 -5.17 -14.59
C GLU A 141 15.95 -4.67 -13.18
N PRO A 142 16.24 -5.46 -12.12
CA PRO A 142 15.95 -5.03 -10.75
C PRO A 142 16.78 -3.80 -10.37
N ALA A 143 16.17 -2.86 -9.66
CA ALA A 143 16.90 -1.76 -9.06
C ALA A 143 17.96 -2.29 -8.07
N VAL A 144 19.10 -1.62 -7.99
CA VAL A 144 20.06 -1.87 -6.90
C VAL A 144 19.41 -1.42 -5.59
N PRO A 145 19.23 -2.31 -4.60
CA PRO A 145 18.64 -1.92 -3.32
C PRO A 145 19.48 -0.83 -2.65
N PRO A 146 18.87 0.13 -1.94
CA PRO A 146 19.64 1.02 -1.09
C PRO A 146 20.30 0.22 0.04
N VAL A 147 21.37 0.76 0.61
CA VAL A 147 21.99 0.18 1.81
C VAL A 147 20.96 0.10 2.94
N LEU A 148 20.67 -1.11 3.42
CA LEU A 148 19.57 -1.35 4.35
C LEU A 148 19.89 -2.42 5.39
N ALA A 149 19.27 -2.29 6.56
CA ALA A 149 18.99 -3.39 7.48
C ALA A 149 17.52 -3.33 7.88
N ALA A 150 16.74 -4.29 7.38
CA ALA A 150 15.31 -4.38 7.58
C ALA A 150 14.97 -5.56 8.51
N PRO A 151 14.47 -5.31 9.74
CA PRO A 151 13.94 -6.37 10.58
C PRO A 151 12.69 -6.97 9.93
N ALA A 152 12.53 -8.29 10.01
CA ALA A 152 11.36 -8.99 9.45
C ALA A 152 10.03 -8.55 10.08
N THR A 153 10.06 -8.06 11.32
CA THR A 153 8.96 -7.37 11.98
C THR A 153 9.52 -6.27 12.89
N ARG A 154 8.77 -5.19 13.06
CA ARG A 154 9.14 -4.08 13.96
C ARG A 154 8.52 -4.22 15.36
N ALA A 155 7.53 -5.08 15.55
CA ALA A 155 7.01 -5.44 16.87
C ALA A 155 7.41 -6.89 17.19
N VAL A 156 8.31 -7.06 18.16
CA VAL A 156 8.96 -8.35 18.45
C VAL A 156 8.67 -8.78 19.88
N THR A 157 8.22 -10.02 20.06
CA THR A 157 8.11 -10.59 21.41
C THR A 157 9.51 -10.88 21.97
N VAL A 158 9.82 -10.36 23.16
CA VAL A 158 11.06 -10.64 23.89
C VAL A 158 11.31 -12.16 23.96
N GLY A 159 12.53 -12.57 23.61
CA GLY A 159 12.95 -13.96 23.56
C GLY A 159 12.74 -14.65 22.21
N ARG A 160 12.00 -14.03 21.27
CA ARG A 160 11.97 -14.49 19.88
C ARG A 160 13.20 -13.99 19.12
N ALA A 161 13.73 -14.84 18.25
CA ALA A 161 14.80 -14.43 17.35
C ALA A 161 14.27 -13.34 16.41
N LEU A 162 15.10 -12.34 16.12
CA LEU A 162 14.78 -11.25 15.19
C LEU A 162 15.58 -11.46 13.90
N PRO A 163 14.97 -12.00 12.83
CA PRO A 163 15.58 -12.01 11.51
C PRO A 163 15.71 -10.58 11.00
N VAL A 164 16.86 -10.26 10.43
CA VAL A 164 17.15 -8.98 9.80
C VAL A 164 17.77 -9.24 8.44
N THR A 165 17.09 -8.80 7.39
CA THR A 165 17.63 -8.79 6.03
C THR A 165 18.48 -7.54 5.83
N PHE A 166 19.63 -7.67 5.20
CA PHE A 166 20.52 -6.55 4.94
C PHE A 166 20.95 -6.51 3.46
N HIS A 167 21.21 -5.29 2.99
CA HIS A 167 21.96 -4.98 1.78
C HIS A 167 23.08 -4.01 2.19
N GLY A 168 24.33 -4.44 2.11
CA GLY A 168 25.51 -3.69 2.54
C GLY A 168 26.53 -3.47 1.44
N SER A 169 27.71 -2.98 1.79
CA SER A 169 28.79 -2.77 0.80
C SER A 169 29.62 -4.03 0.54
N GLY A 170 29.55 -5.03 1.42
CA GLY A 170 30.42 -6.22 1.39
C GLY A 170 31.80 -5.96 2.00
N GLU A 171 32.02 -4.78 2.60
CA GLU A 171 33.26 -4.44 3.26
C GLU A 171 33.57 -5.36 4.46
N ARG A 172 34.87 -5.57 4.71
CA ARG A 172 35.30 -6.40 5.84
C ARG A 172 34.91 -5.73 7.15
N GLY A 173 34.19 -6.48 7.97
CA GLY A 173 33.84 -6.09 9.34
C GLY A 173 32.52 -5.33 9.44
N GLU A 174 31.76 -5.21 8.34
CA GLU A 174 30.35 -4.85 8.40
C GLU A 174 29.55 -5.82 9.28
N ARG A 175 28.57 -5.26 9.97
CA ARG A 175 27.79 -5.97 10.97
C ARG A 175 26.40 -5.38 11.12
N VAL A 176 25.45 -6.25 11.39
CA VAL A 176 24.08 -5.90 11.74
C VAL A 176 23.97 -5.98 13.26
N ALA A 177 23.50 -4.92 13.89
CA ALA A 177 23.45 -4.79 15.34
C ALA A 177 22.10 -4.29 15.83
N LEU A 178 21.75 -4.67 17.05
CA LEU A 178 20.64 -4.11 17.81
C LEU A 178 21.21 -3.12 18.83
N LEU A 179 20.77 -1.87 18.76
CA LEU A 179 21.16 -0.80 19.68
C LEU A 179 20.02 -0.52 20.66
N ASP A 180 20.35 -0.35 21.95
CA ASP A 180 19.39 0.15 22.93
C ASP A 180 19.14 1.66 22.77
N ARG A 181 18.21 2.21 23.57
CA ARG A 181 17.88 3.66 23.56
C ARG A 181 19.06 4.60 23.87
N ARG A 182 20.16 4.08 24.42
CA ARG A 182 21.38 4.83 24.69
C ARG A 182 22.42 4.68 23.57
N GLY A 183 22.06 4.00 22.48
CA GLY A 183 22.94 3.71 21.35
C GLY A 183 23.96 2.59 21.62
N ARG A 184 23.78 1.80 22.69
CA ARG A 184 24.72 0.72 23.02
C ARG A 184 24.32 -0.54 22.26
N THR A 185 25.30 -1.20 21.64
CA THR A 185 25.11 -2.52 21.03
C THR A 185 24.78 -3.55 22.10
N VAL A 186 23.62 -4.19 21.96
CA VAL A 186 23.15 -5.26 22.87
C VAL A 186 23.13 -6.64 22.20
N ALA A 187 23.14 -6.69 20.88
CA ALA A 187 23.34 -7.89 20.07
C ALA A 187 23.89 -7.50 18.71
N GLU A 188 24.68 -8.38 18.09
CA GLU A 188 25.23 -8.14 16.76
C GLU A 188 25.61 -9.45 16.07
N GLN A 189 25.63 -9.40 14.73
CA GLN A 189 26.12 -10.47 13.87
C GLN A 189 26.93 -9.86 12.71
N PRO A 190 28.07 -10.45 12.32
CA PRO A 190 28.80 -9.99 11.14
C PRO A 190 28.02 -10.31 9.86
N THR A 191 28.14 -9.46 8.84
CA THR A 191 27.58 -9.76 7.50
C THR A 191 28.40 -10.81 6.74
N GLY A 192 29.60 -11.13 7.22
CA GLY A 192 30.46 -12.12 6.59
C GLY A 192 31.04 -11.69 5.24
N LYS A 193 31.07 -10.39 4.94
CA LYS A 193 31.38 -9.80 3.61
C LYS A 193 30.35 -10.10 2.52
N ALA A 194 29.19 -10.65 2.88
CA ALA A 194 28.08 -10.73 1.94
C ALA A 194 27.54 -9.31 1.68
N VAL A 195 27.15 -9.05 0.44
CA VAL A 195 26.41 -7.83 0.06
C VAL A 195 24.98 -7.97 0.55
N ASP A 196 24.36 -9.11 0.29
CA ASP A 196 22.99 -9.43 0.68
C ASP A 196 22.94 -10.63 1.63
N GLY A 197 22.01 -10.59 2.57
CA GLY A 197 21.74 -11.75 3.41
C GLY A 197 20.75 -11.50 4.53
N THR A 198 20.57 -12.53 5.36
CA THR A 198 19.77 -12.44 6.58
C THR A 198 20.60 -12.91 7.75
N VAL A 199 20.68 -12.08 8.79
CA VAL A 199 21.20 -12.50 10.10
C VAL A 199 20.04 -12.64 11.09
N THR A 200 20.27 -13.33 12.19
CA THR A 200 19.30 -13.44 13.28
C THR A 200 19.90 -12.90 14.57
N LEU A 201 19.26 -11.86 15.13
CA LEU A 201 19.66 -11.26 16.40
C LEU A 201 18.86 -11.89 17.55
N PRO A 202 19.51 -12.35 18.63
CA PRO A 202 18.81 -12.84 19.81
C PRO A 202 18.17 -11.69 20.59
N THR A 203 16.97 -11.89 21.13
CA THR A 203 16.31 -10.91 22.03
C THR A 203 16.09 -11.46 23.44
N LYS A 204 16.57 -12.68 23.72
CA LYS A 204 16.39 -13.34 25.03
C LYS A 204 17.11 -12.56 26.13
N GLY A 205 16.40 -12.26 27.21
CA GLY A 205 16.95 -11.53 28.36
C GLY A 205 17.04 -10.01 28.16
N MET A 206 16.58 -9.49 27.02
CA MET A 206 16.50 -8.05 26.79
C MET A 206 15.29 -7.44 27.50
N ARG A 207 15.39 -6.14 27.77
CA ARG A 207 14.27 -5.36 28.33
C ARG A 207 13.28 -5.01 27.22
N GLU A 208 12.02 -4.88 27.57
CA GLU A 208 11.01 -4.30 26.68
C GLU A 208 11.34 -2.83 26.33
N GLY A 209 10.79 -2.37 25.20
CA GLY A 209 10.92 -0.99 24.73
C GLY A 209 11.55 -0.86 23.35
N ALA A 210 11.88 0.38 22.98
CA ALA A 210 12.42 0.72 21.68
C ALA A 210 13.92 0.41 21.55
N TYR A 211 14.29 -0.13 20.41
CA TYR A 211 15.64 -0.42 19.95
C TYR A 211 15.77 0.00 18.48
N ASP A 212 17.00 0.03 18.00
CA ASP A 212 17.31 0.26 16.61
C ASP A 212 18.11 -0.89 16.04
N VAL A 213 17.65 -1.46 14.94
CA VAL A 213 18.45 -2.33 14.09
C VAL A 213 19.30 -1.44 13.19
N VAL A 214 20.60 -1.66 13.17
CA VAL A 214 21.55 -0.92 12.34
C VAL A 214 22.41 -1.85 11.52
N LEU A 215 22.72 -1.43 10.29
CA LEU A 215 23.90 -1.91 9.56
C LEU A 215 25.03 -0.91 9.82
N SER A 216 26.20 -1.38 10.21
CA SER A 216 27.36 -0.51 10.48
C SER A 216 28.65 -1.06 9.88
N THR A 217 29.57 -0.13 9.59
CA THR A 217 30.95 -0.44 9.16
C THR A 217 31.78 -1.01 10.29
N SER A 218 32.98 -1.53 9.97
CA SER A 218 33.96 -1.98 10.96
C SER A 218 34.38 -0.91 11.97
N GLY A 219 34.36 0.36 11.57
CA GLY A 219 34.64 1.52 12.44
C GLY A 219 33.46 2.00 13.29
N GLY A 220 32.32 1.29 13.26
CA GLY A 220 31.12 1.64 14.04
C GLY A 220 30.24 2.73 13.44
N ARG A 221 30.56 3.25 12.25
CA ARG A 221 29.69 4.19 11.52
C ARG A 221 28.44 3.46 11.03
N THR A 222 27.27 3.98 11.39
CA THR A 222 25.96 3.50 10.91
C THR A 222 25.77 3.81 9.43
N LEU A 223 25.39 2.80 8.66
CA LEU A 223 25.05 2.87 7.24
C LEU A 223 23.55 2.91 7.01
N SER A 224 22.80 2.13 7.80
CA SER A 224 21.34 2.10 7.76
C SER A 224 20.77 1.85 9.15
N LYS A 225 19.52 2.26 9.37
CA LYS A 225 18.86 2.23 10.66
C LYS A 225 17.35 2.00 10.50
N ALA A 226 16.80 1.04 11.24
CA ALA A 226 15.37 0.77 11.31
C ALA A 226 14.95 0.55 12.77
N PRO A 227 13.83 1.15 13.22
CA PRO A 227 13.38 1.00 14.59
C PRO A 227 12.70 -0.36 14.80
N VAL A 228 12.83 -0.92 16.01
CA VAL A 228 12.16 -2.13 16.45
C VAL A 228 11.75 -1.99 17.92
N TRP A 229 10.62 -2.57 18.29
CA TRP A 229 10.07 -2.54 19.64
C TRP A 229 9.97 -3.94 20.19
N LEU A 230 10.54 -4.16 21.37
CA LEU A 230 10.44 -5.41 22.09
C LEU A 230 9.29 -5.34 23.10
N TYR A 231 8.38 -6.31 23.03
CA TYR A 231 7.23 -6.42 23.92
C TYR A 231 7.22 -7.76 24.69
N PRO A 232 6.63 -7.81 25.89
CA PRO A 232 6.31 -9.07 26.55
C PRO A 232 5.45 -9.98 25.66
N LYS A 233 5.49 -11.28 25.96
CA LYS A 233 4.62 -12.24 25.27
C LYS A 233 3.15 -11.92 25.57
N GLY A 234 2.38 -11.72 24.50
CA GLY A 234 0.95 -11.45 24.60
C GLY A 234 0.59 -10.00 24.96
N GLU A 235 1.54 -9.06 24.89
CA GLU A 235 1.20 -7.63 24.98
C GLU A 235 0.23 -7.28 23.83
N PRO A 236 -0.96 -6.71 24.12
CA PRO A 236 -1.91 -6.32 23.08
C PRO A 236 -1.51 -4.99 22.43
N ALA A 237 -2.10 -4.69 21.27
CA ALA A 237 -2.12 -3.33 20.75
C ALA A 237 -2.90 -2.41 21.71
N ARG A 238 -2.55 -1.12 21.74
CA ARG A 238 -3.25 -0.13 22.57
C ARG A 238 -3.47 1.15 21.78
N VAL A 239 -4.62 1.78 22.01
CA VAL A 239 -4.92 3.14 21.59
C VAL A 239 -5.57 3.89 22.74
N SER A 240 -5.29 5.18 22.85
CA SER A 240 -5.74 6.02 23.94
C SER A 240 -6.01 7.44 23.45
N VAL A 241 -6.86 8.15 24.18
CA VAL A 241 -7.14 9.57 24.00
C VAL A 241 -6.51 10.36 25.14
N GLY A 242 -6.03 11.58 24.87
CA GLY A 242 -5.37 12.42 25.86
C GLY A 242 -6.27 12.90 27.00
N ARG A 243 -7.59 13.01 26.74
CA ARG A 243 -8.60 13.49 27.70
C ARG A 243 -9.86 12.63 27.63
N ASN A 244 -10.64 12.64 28.72
CA ASN A 244 -11.97 12.02 28.78
C ASN A 244 -13.10 12.97 28.34
N ARG A 245 -12.81 14.26 28.15
CA ARG A 245 -13.78 15.27 27.69
C ARG A 245 -13.10 16.27 26.77
N TYR A 246 -13.78 16.60 25.68
CA TYR A 246 -13.38 17.59 24.69
C TYR A 246 -14.55 18.54 24.40
N ARG A 247 -14.27 19.78 24.00
CA ARG A 247 -15.30 20.70 23.48
C ARG A 247 -15.67 20.33 22.05
N VAL A 248 -16.86 20.74 21.60
CA VAL A 248 -17.23 20.63 20.18
C VAL A 248 -16.18 21.33 19.32
N GLY A 249 -15.61 20.60 18.35
CA GLY A 249 -14.56 21.10 17.44
C GLY A 249 -13.15 21.14 18.04
N GLU A 250 -12.96 20.76 19.29
CA GLU A 250 -11.62 20.57 19.88
C GLU A 250 -10.96 19.31 19.29
N PRO A 251 -9.75 19.41 18.73
CA PRO A 251 -9.04 18.24 18.23
C PRO A 251 -8.75 17.21 19.33
N ILE A 252 -8.87 15.93 18.99
CA ILE A 252 -8.66 14.80 19.90
C ILE A 252 -7.24 14.29 19.75
N ASP A 253 -6.43 14.42 20.79
CA ASP A 253 -5.10 13.83 20.82
C ASP A 253 -5.21 12.32 21.05
N VAL A 254 -4.59 11.55 20.16
CA VAL A 254 -4.55 10.09 20.21
C VAL A 254 -3.11 9.60 20.34
N SER A 255 -2.92 8.50 21.06
CA SER A 255 -1.64 7.82 21.20
C SER A 255 -1.84 6.32 21.14
N TRP A 256 -0.93 5.62 20.48
CA TRP A 256 -0.99 4.18 20.30
C TRP A 256 0.37 3.52 20.50
N SER A 257 0.33 2.23 20.84
CA SER A 257 1.52 1.40 21.02
C SER A 257 1.25 -0.03 20.54
N ASN A 258 2.32 -0.73 20.13
CA ASN A 258 2.24 -2.10 19.65
C ASN A 258 1.18 -2.28 18.54
N ALA A 259 1.04 -1.27 17.67
CA ALA A 259 0.21 -1.38 16.48
C ALA A 259 0.82 -2.38 15.49
N PRO A 260 0.02 -3.01 14.61
CA PRO A 260 0.51 -3.97 13.62
C PRO A 260 1.62 -3.40 12.71
N GLY A 261 1.53 -2.11 12.36
CA GLY A 261 2.51 -1.39 11.57
C GLY A 261 2.36 -1.55 10.07
N MET A 262 1.16 -1.86 9.57
CA MET A 262 0.86 -1.99 8.14
C MET A 262 0.81 -0.61 7.46
N GLY A 263 0.80 -0.59 6.13
CA GLY A 263 0.73 0.63 5.32
C GLY A 263 -0.51 1.47 5.63
N LEU A 264 -1.65 0.79 5.76
CA LEU A 264 -2.99 1.38 5.86
C LEU A 264 -3.61 1.18 7.25
N ASP A 265 -2.80 0.93 8.28
CA ASP A 265 -3.28 0.97 9.67
C ASP A 265 -3.82 2.37 9.99
N TRP A 266 -5.03 2.44 10.52
CA TRP A 266 -5.76 3.67 10.72
C TRP A 266 -6.42 3.75 12.10
N ILE A 267 -6.65 4.98 12.54
CA ILE A 267 -7.27 5.29 13.83
C ILE A 267 -8.48 6.16 13.55
N SER A 268 -9.63 5.78 14.08
CA SER A 268 -10.89 6.46 13.81
C SER A 268 -11.79 6.60 15.02
N VAL A 269 -12.66 7.61 14.99
CA VAL A 269 -13.69 7.87 16.01
C VAL A 269 -14.99 7.17 15.63
N PHE A 270 -15.56 6.48 16.61
CA PHE A 270 -16.86 5.83 16.53
C PHE A 270 -17.79 6.39 17.61
N ALA A 271 -19.08 6.51 17.29
CA ALA A 271 -20.10 6.82 18.28
C ALA A 271 -20.22 5.67 19.28
N CYS A 272 -20.34 5.99 20.57
CA CYS A 272 -20.58 5.01 21.63
C CYS A 272 -21.77 5.43 22.50
N PRO A 273 -23.01 5.22 22.01
CA PRO A 273 -24.21 5.50 22.79
C PRO A 273 -24.26 4.68 24.10
N LYS A 274 -25.19 5.06 25.00
CA LYS A 274 -25.29 4.44 26.35
C LYS A 274 -25.52 2.93 26.30
N ASP A 275 -26.17 2.45 25.25
CA ASP A 275 -26.57 1.05 25.10
C ASP A 275 -25.46 0.16 24.52
N GLY A 276 -24.31 0.74 24.15
CA GLY A 276 -23.13 0.00 23.69
C GLY A 276 -22.30 0.78 22.67
N CYS A 277 -21.02 0.42 22.54
CA CYS A 277 -20.18 0.88 21.42
C CYS A 277 -20.24 -0.17 20.30
N GLU A 278 -21.35 -0.26 19.56
CA GLU A 278 -21.53 -1.28 18.51
C GLU A 278 -20.39 -1.24 17.46
N PRO A 279 -19.88 -2.40 16.99
CA PRO A 279 -18.88 -2.46 15.93
C PRO A 279 -19.35 -1.87 14.60
N THR A 280 -20.67 -1.86 14.38
CA THR A 280 -21.32 -1.50 13.10
C THR A 280 -21.64 -0.02 12.96
N SER A 281 -21.34 0.82 13.95
CA SER A 281 -21.41 2.27 13.75
C SER A 281 -20.39 2.67 12.68
N GLY A 282 -20.82 3.44 11.68
CA GLY A 282 -19.91 3.98 10.67
C GLY A 282 -18.80 4.77 11.34
N TYR A 283 -17.57 4.62 10.85
CA TYR A 283 -16.48 5.48 11.28
C TYR A 283 -16.81 6.94 10.90
N LEU A 284 -16.46 7.89 11.75
CA LEU A 284 -16.78 9.30 11.50
C LEU A 284 -15.62 9.99 10.79
N VAL A 285 -14.46 9.97 11.45
CA VAL A 285 -13.30 10.72 11.04
C VAL A 285 -12.04 9.98 11.47
N TYR A 286 -11.06 9.91 10.59
CA TYR A 286 -9.88 9.08 10.78
C TYR A 286 -8.56 9.70 10.34
N THR A 287 -7.48 9.08 10.80
CA THR A 287 -6.12 9.34 10.35
C THR A 287 -5.37 8.03 10.22
N TYR A 288 -4.46 7.95 9.25
CA TYR A 288 -3.52 6.84 9.17
C TYR A 288 -2.43 6.95 10.23
N THR A 289 -1.97 5.80 10.74
CA THR A 289 -0.82 5.71 11.65
C THR A 289 0.51 5.98 10.92
N GLY A 290 0.51 5.81 9.59
CA GLY A 290 1.71 5.90 8.74
C GLY A 290 2.69 4.78 9.06
N SER A 291 2.19 3.56 9.25
CA SER A 291 2.98 2.37 9.59
C SER A 291 3.80 2.51 10.88
N ARG A 292 3.39 3.36 11.82
CA ARG A 292 4.09 3.52 13.11
C ARG A 292 3.58 2.49 14.12
N ILE A 293 4.50 1.69 14.68
CA ILE A 293 4.20 0.74 15.77
C ILE A 293 3.81 1.48 17.05
N GLU A 294 4.54 2.55 17.37
CA GLU A 294 4.24 3.50 18.43
C GLU A 294 4.12 4.89 17.85
N GLY A 295 3.11 5.64 18.27
CA GLY A 295 2.91 6.98 17.76
C GLY A 295 1.88 7.80 18.51
N HIS A 296 1.81 9.05 18.11
CA HIS A 296 0.80 10.00 18.52
C HIS A 296 0.28 10.73 17.28
N GLY A 297 -0.93 11.25 17.39
CA GLY A 297 -1.58 12.00 16.33
C GLY A 297 -2.75 12.78 16.88
N THR A 298 -3.45 13.46 15.99
CA THR A 298 -4.62 14.26 16.35
C THR A 298 -5.73 13.97 15.35
N ILE A 299 -6.94 13.76 15.85
CA ILE A 299 -8.15 13.68 15.03
C ILE A 299 -8.88 15.01 15.14
N GLY A 300 -9.14 15.66 14.00
CA GLY A 300 -9.76 16.98 13.99
C GLY A 300 -10.12 17.49 12.58
N PRO A 301 -10.17 18.82 12.35
CA PRO A 301 -10.64 19.39 11.09
C PRO A 301 -9.87 18.99 9.83
N ARG A 302 -8.64 18.48 9.98
CA ARG A 302 -7.77 18.04 8.86
C ARG A 302 -7.72 16.52 8.68
N SER A 303 -8.47 15.80 9.48
CA SER A 303 -8.59 14.35 9.38
C SER A 303 -9.53 13.98 8.23
N ILE A 304 -9.44 12.72 7.77
CA ILE A 304 -10.20 12.24 6.62
C ILE A 304 -11.59 11.79 7.10
N GLY A 305 -12.63 12.17 6.39
CA GLY A 305 -14.02 11.86 6.71
C GLY A 305 -14.98 12.54 5.74
N ALA A 306 -16.28 12.25 5.83
CA ALA A 306 -17.28 12.99 5.06
C ALA A 306 -17.32 14.46 5.50
N ALA A 307 -17.81 15.34 4.63
CA ALA A 307 -17.80 16.80 4.85
C ALA A 307 -18.51 17.23 6.14
N ASP A 308 -19.46 16.44 6.63
CA ASP A 308 -20.27 16.65 7.84
C ASP A 308 -19.81 15.84 9.06
N SER A 309 -18.71 15.09 8.94
CA SER A 309 -18.20 14.24 10.03
C SER A 309 -17.40 15.00 11.11
N TRP A 310 -17.09 16.27 10.88
CA TRP A 310 -16.45 17.16 11.85
C TRP A 310 -17.07 18.58 11.81
N PRO A 311 -17.25 19.27 12.95
CA PRO A 311 -16.94 18.85 14.33
C PRO A 311 -17.86 17.73 14.83
N LEU A 312 -17.35 16.91 15.74
CA LEU A 312 -18.17 15.88 16.37
C LEU A 312 -19.34 16.54 17.14
N PRO A 313 -20.58 16.06 16.98
CA PRO A 313 -21.69 16.48 17.81
C PRO A 313 -21.44 16.19 19.31
N PRO A 314 -22.17 16.85 20.23
CA PRO A 314 -22.14 16.46 21.63
C PRO A 314 -22.56 14.99 21.80
N GLY A 315 -21.76 14.21 22.52
CA GLY A 315 -21.96 12.76 22.56
C GLY A 315 -20.87 11.99 23.28
N ARG A 316 -21.00 10.66 23.24
CA ARG A 316 -20.03 9.70 23.76
C ARG A 316 -19.37 8.99 22.59
N TYR A 317 -18.06 8.81 22.68
CA TYR A 317 -17.25 8.32 21.58
C TYR A 317 -16.15 7.38 22.07
N VAL A 318 -15.67 6.53 21.16
CA VAL A 318 -14.50 5.67 21.35
C VAL A 318 -13.58 5.83 20.14
N VAL A 319 -12.27 5.79 20.37
CA VAL A 319 -11.27 5.71 19.30
C VAL A 319 -10.86 4.25 19.13
N ARG A 320 -10.79 3.78 17.89
CA ARG A 320 -10.36 2.42 17.54
C ARG A 320 -9.12 2.44 16.67
N LEU A 321 -8.23 1.47 16.86
CA LEU A 321 -7.10 1.18 15.98
C LEU A 321 -7.47 -0.01 15.09
N LEU A 322 -7.44 0.21 13.78
CA LEU A 322 -7.92 -0.72 12.77
C LEU A 322 -6.77 -1.06 11.80
N PRO A 323 -6.48 -2.34 11.54
CA PRO A 323 -5.40 -2.72 10.64
C PRO A 323 -5.79 -2.60 9.16
N ASP A 324 -4.86 -2.14 8.34
CA ASP A 324 -4.84 -2.32 6.88
C ASP A 324 -6.17 -2.02 6.15
N ASP A 325 -6.74 -0.82 6.35
CA ASP A 325 -8.07 -0.41 5.85
C ASP A 325 -9.25 -1.33 6.22
N GLY A 326 -9.03 -2.31 7.10
CA GLY A 326 -10.05 -3.20 7.63
C GLY A 326 -10.93 -2.53 8.69
N LEU A 327 -12.08 -3.15 8.98
CA LEU A 327 -13.06 -2.65 9.98
C LEU A 327 -13.01 -3.40 11.32
N VAL A 328 -12.08 -4.35 11.48
CA VAL A 328 -11.89 -5.10 12.73
C VAL A 328 -10.88 -4.39 13.61
N SER A 329 -11.33 -3.90 14.77
CA SER A 329 -10.46 -3.23 15.74
C SER A 329 -9.50 -4.20 16.42
N VAL A 330 -8.24 -3.79 16.56
CA VAL A 330 -7.24 -4.47 17.38
C VAL A 330 -7.00 -3.80 18.73
N ALA A 331 -7.51 -2.57 18.91
CA ALA A 331 -7.49 -1.86 20.19
C ALA A 331 -8.53 -0.75 20.24
N ASP A 332 -9.18 -0.61 21.39
CA ASP A 332 -10.16 0.45 21.66
C ASP A 332 -9.66 1.35 22.79
N SER A 333 -9.90 2.65 22.66
CA SER A 333 -9.64 3.61 23.73
C SER A 333 -10.67 3.48 24.85
N ARG A 334 -10.44 4.17 25.96
CA ARG A 334 -11.54 4.49 26.89
C ARG A 334 -12.57 5.38 26.18
N VAL A 335 -13.83 5.25 26.59
CA VAL A 335 -14.90 6.14 26.15
C VAL A 335 -14.63 7.57 26.64
N PHE A 336 -14.83 8.55 25.77
CA PHE A 336 -14.74 9.97 26.07
C PHE A 336 -16.01 10.71 25.64
N THR A 337 -16.15 11.96 26.08
CA THR A 337 -17.32 12.81 25.76
C THR A 337 -16.95 14.07 25.00
N VAL A 338 -17.79 14.46 24.06
CA VAL A 338 -17.77 15.80 23.46
C VAL A 338 -18.93 16.60 24.03
N SER A 339 -18.66 17.80 24.55
CA SER A 339 -19.66 18.71 25.13
C SER A 339 -19.23 20.17 25.04
#